data_AF-A0A380U3X5-F1
#
_entry.id   AF-A0A380U3X5-F1
#
_cell.length_a   1.000
_cell.length_b   1.000
_cell.length_c   1.000
_cell.angle_alpha   90.00
_cell.angle_beta   90.00
_cell.angle_gamma   90.00
#
_symmetry.space_group_name_H-M   'P 1'
#
loop_
_entity.id
_entity.type
_entity.pdbx_description
1 polymer ?
#
loop_
_entity_poly.entity_id
_entity_poly.type
_entity_poly.pdbx_seq_one_letter_code
_entity_poly.pdbx_strand_id
1 'polypeptide(L)'
;MTMNNLPNENGINLLDLPNKYIQFDGLFFISCALPQSDELLIHCQPYINDLFKHHLSLHQFAETWAGEGISLWLALDVEHSELEQKEKMFAFYMMFSQGIEGYVLIQCQLESQDLLQ
;
A
#
# COMPACT_ATOMS: atom_id res chain seq x y z
N MET A 1 18.19 9.31 -17.15
CA MET A 1 16.72 9.33 -17.20
C MET A 1 16.25 8.05 -16.53
N THR A 2 16.16 8.06 -15.20
CA THR A 2 15.57 6.97 -14.44
C THR A 2 14.06 7.18 -14.50
N MET A 3 13.35 6.25 -15.14
CA MET A 3 11.90 6.26 -15.13
C MET A 3 11.44 6.15 -13.68
N ASN A 4 10.72 7.16 -13.22
CA ASN A 4 10.05 7.15 -11.94
C ASN A 4 9.12 5.95 -11.92
N ASN A 5 9.31 5.04 -10.96
CA ASN A 5 8.41 3.92 -10.67
C ASN A 5 7.10 4.43 -10.04
N LEU A 6 6.45 5.43 -10.65
CA LEU A 6 5.04 5.65 -10.38
C LEU A 6 4.28 4.48 -11.01
N PRO A 7 3.19 4.00 -10.39
CA PRO A 7 2.19 3.21 -11.09
C PRO A 7 1.73 4.04 -12.29
N ASN A 8 2.24 3.67 -13.47
CA ASN A 8 1.92 4.28 -14.76
C ASN A 8 0.40 4.13 -15.04
N GLU A 9 -0.09 4.71 -16.14
CA GLU A 9 -1.48 4.63 -16.65
C GLU A 9 -2.08 3.20 -16.76
N ASN A 10 -1.29 2.15 -16.47
CA ASN A 10 -1.66 0.74 -16.45
C ASN A 10 -1.65 0.10 -15.03
N GLY A 11 -1.55 0.89 -13.96
CA GLY A 11 -1.60 0.40 -12.58
C GLY A 11 -2.94 -0.24 -12.24
N ILE A 12 -2.93 -1.21 -11.32
CA ILE A 12 -4.17 -1.84 -10.81
C ILE A 12 -4.50 -1.19 -9.47
N ASN A 13 -5.60 -0.43 -9.40
CA ASN A 13 -6.09 0.12 -8.15
C ASN A 13 -6.56 -1.01 -7.24
N LEU A 14 -6.25 -0.96 -5.95
CA LEU A 14 -6.66 -2.03 -5.04
C LEU A 14 -8.18 -2.14 -4.89
N LEU A 15 -8.92 -1.05 -5.09
CA LEU A 15 -10.39 -1.07 -5.06
C LEU A 15 -11.00 -1.88 -6.22
N ASP A 16 -10.24 -2.12 -7.30
CA ASP A 16 -10.67 -2.95 -8.43
C ASP A 16 -10.40 -4.45 -8.19
N LEU A 17 -9.75 -4.81 -7.08
CA LEU A 17 -9.43 -6.19 -6.70
C LEU A 17 -10.34 -6.66 -5.55
N PRO A 18 -10.37 -7.96 -5.22
CA PRO A 18 -11.01 -8.41 -3.99
C PRO A 18 -10.35 -7.76 -2.77
N ASN A 19 -11.19 -7.38 -1.81
CA ASN A 19 -10.77 -6.75 -0.57
C ASN A 19 -9.81 -7.67 0.19
N LYS A 20 -8.84 -7.06 0.88
CA LYS A 20 -7.76 -7.73 1.58
C LYS A 20 -7.69 -7.24 3.01
N TYR A 21 -7.42 -8.17 3.92
CA TYR A 21 -7.31 -7.92 5.34
C TYR A 21 -5.88 -8.20 5.79
N ILE A 22 -5.26 -7.22 6.42
CA ILE A 22 -3.87 -7.30 6.89
C ILE A 22 -3.84 -8.14 8.17
N GLN A 23 -2.83 -9.01 8.29
CA GLN A 23 -2.46 -9.62 9.55
C GLN A 23 -1.67 -8.60 10.39
N PHE A 24 -2.36 -7.85 11.26
CA PHE A 24 -1.77 -6.74 12.01
C PHE A 24 -0.72 -7.17 13.05
N ASP A 25 -0.78 -8.42 13.53
CA ASP A 25 0.25 -9.01 14.39
C ASP A 25 1.43 -9.60 13.59
N GLY A 26 1.38 -9.49 12.26
CA GLY A 26 2.34 -10.07 11.32
C GLY A 26 3.43 -9.09 10.87
N LEU A 27 4.18 -9.52 9.85
CA LEU A 27 5.21 -8.68 9.23
C LEU A 27 4.56 -7.51 8.49
N PHE A 28 5.08 -6.31 8.74
CA PHE A 28 4.65 -5.08 8.11
C PHE A 28 5.85 -4.15 7.90
N PHE A 29 6.08 -3.76 6.65
CA PHE A 29 7.21 -2.93 6.23
C PHE A 29 6.72 -1.77 5.38
N ILE A 30 7.34 -0.60 5.56
CA ILE A 30 7.16 0.58 4.72
C ILE A 30 8.53 1.01 4.22
N SER A 31 8.62 1.31 2.94
CA SER A 31 9.82 1.88 2.33
C SER A 31 9.47 2.97 1.31
N CYS A 32 10.42 3.85 1.02
CA CYS A 32 10.28 4.90 0.02
C CYS A 32 11.61 5.07 -0.72
N ALA A 33 11.59 5.03 -2.04
CA ALA A 33 12.78 5.18 -2.89
C ALA A 33 12.90 6.59 -3.51
N LEU A 34 12.00 7.50 -3.16
CA LEU A 34 11.99 8.87 -3.68
C LEU A 34 13.01 9.75 -2.94
N PRO A 35 13.54 10.81 -3.58
CA PRO A 35 14.47 11.73 -2.94
C PRO A 35 13.93 12.37 -1.65
N GLN A 36 12.62 12.60 -1.56
CA GLN A 36 11.93 13.11 -0.37
C GLN A 36 11.43 11.99 0.58
N SER A 37 12.13 10.87 0.69
CA SER A 37 11.70 9.69 1.45
C SER A 37 11.34 10.00 2.90
N ASP A 38 12.15 10.82 3.58
CA ASP A 38 11.95 11.13 4.99
C ASP A 38 10.64 11.88 5.23
N GLU A 39 10.35 12.87 4.37
CA GLU A 39 9.11 13.64 4.43
C GLU A 39 7.88 12.78 4.12
N LEU A 40 7.97 11.89 3.12
CA LEU A 40 6.88 10.98 2.76
C LEU A 40 6.62 9.93 3.84
N LEU A 41 7.67 9.39 4.48
CA LEU A 41 7.52 8.42 5.57
C LEU A 41 6.90 9.07 6.82
N ILE A 42 7.29 10.32 7.13
CA ILE A 42 6.66 11.09 8.21
C ILE A 42 5.21 11.42 7.86
N HIS A 43 4.94 11.85 6.61
CA HIS A 43 3.59 12.18 6.15
C HIS A 43 2.65 10.97 6.14
N CYS A 44 3.19 9.78 5.85
CA CYS A 44 2.48 8.50 5.86
C CYS A 44 2.03 8.06 7.27
N GLN A 45 2.79 8.41 8.31
CA GLN A 45 2.64 7.85 9.65
C GLN A 45 1.22 7.98 10.25
N PRO A 46 0.51 9.13 10.19
CA PRO A 46 -0.83 9.24 10.74
C PRO A 46 -1.84 8.27 10.11
N TYR A 47 -1.75 8.06 8.79
CA TYR A 47 -2.63 7.17 8.06
C TYR A 47 -2.40 5.71 8.44
N ILE A 48 -1.13 5.31 8.58
CA ILE A 48 -0.77 3.96 9.04
C ILE A 48 -1.23 3.73 10.48
N ASN A 49 -1.07 4.73 11.36
CA ASN A 49 -1.58 4.64 12.73
C ASN A 49 -3.10 4.42 12.75
N ASP A 50 -3.84 5.08 11.86
CA ASP A 50 -5.28 4.91 11.75
C ASP A 50 -5.68 3.53 11.22
N LEU A 51 -4.98 3.06 10.17
CA LEU A 51 -5.11 1.71 9.61
C LEU A 51 -4.96 0.63 10.71
N PHE A 52 -3.92 0.74 11.54
CA PHE A 52 -3.68 -0.18 12.65
C PHE A 52 -4.68 0.00 13.79
N LYS A 53 -5.01 1.24 14.17
CA LYS A 53 -5.91 1.52 15.30
C LYS A 53 -7.31 0.98 15.06
N HIS A 54 -7.80 1.05 13.83
CA HIS A 54 -9.17 0.65 13.48
C HIS A 54 -9.24 -0.70 12.76
N HIS A 55 -8.09 -1.36 12.56
CA HIS A 55 -7.98 -2.62 11.81
C HIS A 55 -8.72 -2.58 10.47
N LEU A 56 -8.55 -1.50 9.71
CA LEU A 56 -9.25 -1.30 8.45
C LEU A 56 -8.81 -2.35 7.41
N SER A 57 -9.75 -2.83 6.61
CA SER A 57 -9.39 -3.53 5.37
C SER A 57 -8.75 -2.55 4.38
N LEU A 58 -8.04 -3.06 3.36
CA LEU A 58 -7.42 -2.18 2.37
C LEU A 58 -8.44 -1.32 1.61
N HIS A 59 -9.65 -1.84 1.35
CA HIS A 59 -10.72 -1.04 0.73
C HIS A 59 -11.22 0.05 1.67
N GLN A 60 -11.55 -0.31 2.92
CA GLN A 60 -12.02 0.66 3.92
C GLN A 60 -11.00 1.78 4.11
N PHE A 61 -9.71 1.44 4.16
CA PHE A 61 -8.63 2.42 4.25
C PHE A 61 -8.57 3.35 3.02
N ALA A 62 -8.59 2.78 1.81
CA ALA A 62 -8.57 3.57 0.58
C ALA A 62 -9.78 4.51 0.47
N GLU A 63 -10.97 4.05 0.83
CA GLU A 63 -12.20 4.86 0.80
C GLU A 63 -12.19 5.96 1.86
N THR A 64 -11.72 5.65 3.08
CA THR A 64 -11.67 6.61 4.20
C THR A 64 -10.80 7.82 3.86
N TRP A 65 -9.67 7.59 3.17
CA TRP A 65 -8.67 8.62 2.91
C TRP A 65 -8.63 9.13 1.46
N ALA A 66 -9.54 8.67 0.59
CA ALA A 66 -9.62 9.12 -0.80
C ALA A 66 -9.77 10.65 -0.92
N GLY A 67 -10.51 11.28 0.00
CA GLY A 67 -10.70 12.73 0.03
C GLY A 67 -9.41 13.52 0.29
N GLU A 68 -8.43 12.91 0.95
CA GLU A 68 -7.11 13.50 1.21
C GLU A 68 -6.10 13.20 0.11
N GLY A 69 -6.56 12.65 -1.03
CA GLY A 69 -5.70 12.34 -2.16
C GLY A 69 -4.86 11.08 -1.99
N ILE A 70 -5.25 10.19 -1.07
CA ILE A 70 -4.62 8.87 -0.90
C ILE A 70 -5.28 7.85 -1.84
N SER A 71 -4.46 7.05 -2.49
CA SER A 71 -4.93 5.90 -3.28
C SER A 71 -3.97 4.72 -3.18
N LEU A 72 -4.50 3.51 -3.30
CA LEU A 72 -3.74 2.27 -3.16
C LEU A 72 -3.62 1.54 -4.50
N TRP A 73 -2.42 1.09 -4.83
CA TRP A 73 -2.11 0.48 -6.13
C TRP A 73 -1.26 -0.77 -5.95
N LEU A 74 -1.54 -1.81 -6.73
CA LEU A 74 -0.74 -3.04 -6.69
C LEU A 74 0.70 -2.78 -7.14
N ALA A 75 1.68 -3.25 -6.36
CA ALA A 75 3.09 -3.13 -6.70
C ALA A 75 3.51 -4.29 -7.63
N LEU A 76 3.22 -4.15 -8.93
CA LEU A 76 3.47 -5.18 -9.95
C LEU A 76 4.95 -5.48 -10.21
N ASP A 77 5.83 -4.56 -9.83
CA ASP A 77 7.28 -4.60 -9.99
C ASP A 77 8.00 -5.25 -8.80
N VAL A 78 7.27 -5.63 -7.75
CA VAL A 78 7.83 -6.36 -6.60
C VAL A 78 7.79 -7.86 -6.90
N GLU A 79 8.94 -8.43 -7.21
CA GLU A 79 9.08 -9.89 -7.32
C GLU A 79 8.95 -10.54 -5.94
N HIS A 80 8.04 -11.49 -5.80
CA HIS A 80 7.88 -12.26 -4.57
C HIS A 80 8.75 -13.52 -4.60
N SER A 81 9.71 -13.58 -3.68
CA SER A 81 10.46 -14.80 -3.37
C SER A 81 9.53 -15.93 -2.89
N GLU A 82 10.00 -17.18 -2.98
CA GLU A 82 9.24 -18.35 -2.50
C GLU A 82 8.87 -18.23 -1.01
N LEU A 83 9.73 -17.60 -0.21
CA LEU A 83 9.47 -17.35 1.21
C LEU A 83 8.32 -16.34 1.39
N GLU A 84 8.30 -15.26 0.61
CA GLU A 84 7.22 -14.27 0.65
C GLU A 84 5.88 -14.84 0.22
N GLN A 85 5.87 -15.75 -0.76
CA GLN A 85 4.67 -16.48 -1.17
C GLN A 85 4.15 -17.38 -0.04
N LYS A 86 5.05 -18.07 0.66
CA LYS A 86 4.70 -18.93 1.80
C LYS A 86 4.16 -18.12 2.98
N GLU A 87 4.75 -16.96 3.25
CA GLU A 87 4.36 -16.03 4.32
C GLU A 87 3.14 -15.17 3.95
N LYS A 88 2.55 -15.36 2.77
CA LYS A 88 1.42 -14.56 2.25
C LYS A 88 1.69 -13.06 2.28
N MET A 89 2.93 -12.67 1.95
CA MET A 89 3.30 -11.27 1.83
C MET A 89 2.61 -10.65 0.61
N PHE A 90 2.11 -9.44 0.81
CA PHE A 90 1.45 -8.65 -0.22
C PHE A 90 2.09 -7.26 -0.28
N ALA A 91 2.35 -6.80 -1.50
CA ALA A 91 3.03 -5.53 -1.74
C ALA A 91 2.10 -4.56 -2.50
N PHE A 92 2.01 -3.32 -2.04
CA PHE A 92 1.24 -2.28 -2.68
C PHE A 92 1.83 -0.89 -2.42
N TYR A 93 1.56 0.04 -3.33
CA TYR A 93 1.89 1.44 -3.18
C TYR A 93 0.74 2.19 -2.53
N MET A 94 1.06 3.04 -1.56
CA MET A 94 0.19 4.12 -1.13
C MET A 94 0.70 5.42 -1.77
N MET A 95 -0.14 5.99 -2.64
CA MET A 95 0.13 7.20 -3.41
C MET A 95 -0.49 8.41 -2.71
N PHE A 96 0.23 9.53 -2.69
CA PHE A 96 -0.23 10.82 -2.22
C PHE A 96 -0.31 11.80 -3.40
N SER A 97 -1.49 12.35 -3.64
CA SER A 97 -1.74 13.35 -4.70
C SER A 97 -2.04 14.76 -4.17
N GLN A 98 -2.16 14.91 -2.85
CA GLN A 98 -2.33 16.19 -2.17
C GLN A 98 -1.26 16.34 -1.08
N GLY A 99 -0.90 17.58 -0.75
CA GLY A 99 0.17 17.84 0.23
C GLY A 99 1.55 17.52 -0.33
N ILE A 100 2.18 16.47 0.19
CA ILE A 100 3.49 16.00 -0.29
C ILE A 100 3.25 14.92 -1.34
N GLU A 101 3.38 15.29 -2.62
CA GLU A 101 3.18 14.35 -3.72
C GLU A 101 4.29 13.28 -3.74
N GLY A 102 3.88 12.02 -3.92
CA GLY A 102 4.79 10.89 -3.97
C GLY A 102 4.13 9.59 -3.56
N TYR A 103 4.94 8.61 -3.16
CA TYR A 103 4.45 7.30 -2.77
C TYR A 103 5.35 6.62 -1.76
N VAL A 104 4.75 5.66 -1.05
CA VAL A 104 5.47 4.67 -0.23
C VAL A 104 5.09 3.27 -0.68
N LEU A 105 6.04 2.35 -0.63
CA LEU A 105 5.82 0.91 -0.81
C LEU A 105 5.52 0.30 0.55
N ILE A 106 4.41 -0.43 0.63
CA ILE A 106 3.99 -1.18 1.81
C ILE A 106 4.04 -2.67 1.48
N GLN A 107 4.67 -3.44 2.35
CA GLN A 107 4.70 -4.90 2.29
C GLN A 107 4.16 -5.46 3.61
N CYS A 108 3.10 -6.25 3.54
CA CYS A 108 2.44 -6.78 4.74
C CYS A 108 1.98 -8.23 4.56
N GLN A 109 1.87 -8.97 5.66
CA GLN A 109 1.19 -10.26 5.64
C GLN A 109 -0.33 -10.08 5.52
N LEU A 110 -0.97 -10.91 4.71
CA LEU A 110 -2.43 -10.96 4.64
C LEU A 110 -2.98 -12.02 5.60
N GLU A 111 -4.00 -11.64 6.36
CA GLU A 111 -4.83 -12.57 7.13
C GLU A 111 -5.75 -13.33 6.18
N SER A 112 -6.45 -12.59 5.32
CA SER A 112 -7.43 -13.13 4.38
C SER A 112 -7.68 -12.19 3.20
N GLN A 113 -8.40 -12.69 2.20
CA GLN A 113 -8.94 -11.92 1.08
C GLN A 113 -10.36 -12.39 0.78
N ASP A 114 -11.20 -11.49 0.31
CA ASP A 114 -12.53 -11.86 -0.20
C ASP A 114 -12.38 -12.74 -1.45
N LEU A 115 -13.32 -13.67 -1.65
CA LEU A 115 -13.36 -14.48 -2.86
C LEU A 115 -13.95 -13.64 -4.00
N LEU A 116 -13.37 -13.76 -5.20
CA LEU A 116 -14.02 -13.29 -6.43
C LEU A 116 -15.37 -14.01 -6.55
N GLN A 117 -16.46 -13.25 -6.57
CA GLN A 117 -17.80 -13.77 -6.89
C GLN A 117 -17.91 -14.14 -8.37
#